data_AF-A0A8C9YRU4-F1
#
_entry.id   AF-A0A8C9YRU4-F1
#
_cell.length_a   1.000
_cell.length_b   1.000
_cell.length_c   1.000
_cell.angle_alpha   90.00
_cell.angle_beta   90.00
_cell.angle_gamma   90.00
#
_symmetry.space_group_name_H-M   'P 1'
#
loop_
_entity.id
_entity.type
_entity.pdbx_description
1 polymer ?
#
loop_
_entity_poly.entity_id
_entity_poly.type
_entity_poly.pdbx_seq_one_letter_code
_entity_poly.pdbx_strand_id
1 'polypeptide(L)'
;MAACFTLRSTVLGRALRGALRPARPAAAVGLRFVCNAAPEENKRVIGLSESTEEYKFVERLIPPSRVPAPPKHAGPTPSGWTPPADSPPPLPYMIRRSRMHNIPVYSDLTHGSRRTTLVRKVEGDIWALEKDVNLLNFL
;
A
#
# COMPACT_ATOMS: atom_id res chain seq x y z
N MET A 1 -19.47 -3.90 -36.01
CA MET A 1 -20.77 -3.20 -35.92
C MET A 1 -20.70 -2.25 -34.74
N ALA A 2 -20.33 -0.99 -34.98
CA ALA A 2 -20.12 0.03 -33.95
C ALA A 2 -21.42 0.82 -33.73
N ALA A 3 -21.94 0.86 -32.51
CA ALA A 3 -23.14 1.61 -32.15
C ALA A 3 -22.74 3.01 -31.64
N CYS A 4 -23.06 4.03 -32.43
CA CYS A 4 -22.87 5.44 -32.12
C CYS A 4 -24.10 5.95 -31.34
N PHE A 5 -23.92 6.34 -30.09
CA PHE A 5 -24.97 6.96 -29.28
C PHE A 5 -24.94 8.48 -29.48
N THR A 6 -25.99 9.04 -30.09
CA THR A 6 -26.14 10.48 -30.28
C THR A 6 -26.85 11.10 -29.09
N LEU A 7 -26.15 12.00 -28.38
CA LEU A 7 -26.68 12.84 -27.31
C LEU A 7 -27.65 13.89 -27.89
N ARG A 8 -28.87 13.96 -27.36
CA ARG A 8 -29.74 15.15 -27.50
C ARG A 8 -29.72 15.92 -26.18
N SER A 9 -29.15 17.12 -26.21
CA SER A 9 -29.23 18.09 -25.12
C SER A 9 -30.52 18.92 -25.28
N THR A 10 -31.26 19.09 -24.20
CA THR A 10 -32.37 20.05 -24.12
C THR A 10 -32.02 21.12 -23.09
N VAL A 11 -31.85 22.34 -23.59
CA VAL A 11 -31.65 23.56 -22.82
C VAL A 11 -32.98 23.97 -22.19
N LEU A 12 -33.00 24.25 -20.90
CA LEU A 12 -34.12 24.94 -20.25
C LEU A 12 -33.57 26.00 -19.31
N GLY A 13 -33.72 27.25 -19.74
CA GLY A 13 -33.32 28.44 -19.01
C GLY A 13 -34.29 28.75 -17.88
N ARG A 14 -33.75 29.14 -16.73
CA ARG A 14 -34.51 29.82 -15.68
C ARG A 14 -33.67 30.94 -15.10
N ALA A 15 -34.11 32.16 -15.36
CA ALA A 15 -33.54 33.38 -14.82
C ALA A 15 -34.03 33.57 -13.38
N LEU A 16 -33.09 33.85 -12.47
CA LEU A 16 -33.39 34.43 -11.16
C LEU A 16 -32.48 35.65 -10.97
N ARG A 17 -33.11 36.82 -11.00
CA ARG A 17 -32.51 38.09 -10.60
C ARG A 17 -32.38 38.11 -9.08
N GLY A 18 -31.15 38.11 -8.58
CA GLY A 18 -30.82 38.34 -7.17
C GLY A 18 -29.87 39.52 -7.06
N ALA A 19 -30.23 40.51 -6.25
CA ALA A 19 -29.52 41.77 -6.10
C ALA A 19 -28.10 41.59 -5.51
N LEU A 20 -27.08 42.02 -6.26
CA LEU A 20 -25.71 42.14 -5.78
C LEU A 20 -25.58 43.40 -4.92
N ARG A 21 -25.37 43.22 -3.61
CA ARG A 21 -24.69 44.22 -2.78
C ARG A 21 -23.19 44.06 -3.00
N PRO A 22 -22.41 45.13 -3.22
CA PRO A 22 -20.96 45.01 -3.26
C PRO A 22 -20.45 44.73 -1.83
N ALA A 23 -20.12 43.45 -1.57
CA ALA A 23 -19.32 43.10 -0.42
C ALA A 23 -17.90 43.61 -0.68
N ARG A 24 -17.40 44.45 0.24
CA ARG A 24 -16.00 44.91 0.29
C ARG A 24 -15.06 43.72 0.07
N PRO A 25 -14.00 43.82 -0.75
CA PRO A 25 -13.02 42.76 -0.84
C PRO A 25 -12.34 42.63 0.53
N ALA A 26 -12.56 41.50 1.19
CA ALA A 26 -11.70 41.07 2.28
C ALA A 26 -10.29 40.97 1.68
N ALA A 27 -9.35 41.71 2.27
CA ALA A 27 -7.96 41.72 1.84
C ALA A 27 -7.47 40.28 1.74
N ALA A 28 -7.12 39.85 0.53
CA ALA A 28 -6.44 38.58 0.32
C ALA A 28 -5.15 38.66 1.13
N VAL A 29 -5.10 37.92 2.25
CA VAL A 29 -3.85 37.63 2.96
C VAL A 29 -3.08 36.72 2.02
N GLY A 30 -2.38 37.34 1.07
CA GLY A 30 -1.47 36.67 0.19
C GLY A 30 -0.42 35.99 1.05
N LEU A 31 -0.37 34.66 1.00
CA LEU A 31 0.82 33.92 1.42
C LEU A 31 1.96 34.43 0.54
N ARG A 32 2.75 35.33 1.09
CA ARG A 32 3.97 35.81 0.48
C ARG A 32 4.96 34.65 0.55
N PHE A 33 5.08 33.88 -0.52
CA PHE A 33 6.25 33.03 -0.71
C PHE A 33 7.45 33.97 -0.88
N VAL A 34 8.20 34.18 0.20
CA VAL A 34 9.46 34.91 0.17
C VAL A 34 10.52 33.94 -0.38
N CYS A 35 10.46 33.69 -1.68
CA CYS A 35 11.63 33.18 -2.40
C CYS A 35 12.47 34.40 -2.75
N ASN A 36 13.35 34.81 -1.85
CA ASN A 36 14.38 35.78 -2.22
C ASN A 36 15.33 35.08 -3.20
N ALA A 37 15.12 35.28 -4.51
CA ALA A 37 16.15 35.04 -5.49
C ALA A 37 17.24 36.09 -5.25
N ALA A 38 18.32 35.69 -4.58
CA ALA A 38 19.48 36.53 -4.36
C ALA A 38 20.16 36.82 -5.70
N PRO A 39 20.78 38.00 -5.89
CA PRO A 39 21.53 38.30 -7.10
C PRO A 39 22.72 37.33 -7.22
N GLU A 40 22.88 36.75 -8.41
CA GLU A 40 24.01 35.93 -8.83
C GLU A 40 25.29 36.79 -8.86
N GLU A 41 25.83 37.10 -7.69
CA GLU A 41 27.19 37.60 -7.57
C GLU A 41 28.10 36.38 -7.35
N ASN A 42 29.00 36.15 -8.31
CA ASN A 42 30.04 35.11 -8.32
C ASN A 42 31.04 35.27 -7.17
N LYS A 43 30.55 35.16 -5.94
CA LYS A 43 31.34 35.08 -4.72
C LYS A 43 31.25 33.63 -4.30
N ARG A 44 32.20 32.83 -4.79
CA ARG A 44 32.39 31.41 -4.42
C ARG A 44 32.01 31.24 -2.95
N VAL A 45 30.81 30.72 -2.72
CA VAL A 45 30.25 30.48 -1.40
C VAL A 45 31.29 29.61 -0.70
N ILE A 46 31.88 30.18 0.35
CA ILE A 46 33.18 29.83 0.92
C ILE A 46 33.38 28.30 0.95
N GLY A 47 34.25 27.79 0.08
CA GLY A 47 34.73 26.40 0.13
C GLY A 47 33.69 25.29 -0.03
N LEU A 48 32.53 25.55 -0.66
CA LEU A 48 31.56 24.49 -0.95
C LEU A 48 32.13 23.53 -2.01
N SER A 49 32.43 22.30 -1.60
CA SER A 49 32.83 21.20 -2.47
C SER A 49 31.72 20.14 -2.51
N GLU A 50 31.22 19.83 -3.71
CA GLU A 50 30.23 18.76 -3.89
C GLU A 50 30.95 17.40 -3.94
N SER A 51 30.73 16.54 -2.93
CA SER A 51 31.26 15.17 -2.91
C SER A 51 30.14 14.17 -3.22
N THR A 52 30.35 13.32 -4.24
CA THR A 52 29.39 12.25 -4.57
C THR A 52 29.62 10.99 -3.73
N GLU A 53 30.85 10.79 -3.22
CA GLU A 53 31.25 9.56 -2.52
C GLU A 53 30.49 9.30 -1.21
N GLU A 54 30.08 10.36 -0.53
CA GLU A 54 29.35 10.30 0.75
C GLU A 54 27.84 10.09 0.54
N TYR A 55 27.33 10.33 -0.66
CA TYR A 55 25.90 10.19 -0.96
C TYR A 55 25.40 8.74 -0.82
N LYS A 56 26.29 7.75 -0.91
CA LYS A 56 25.99 6.32 -0.60
C LYS A 56 25.41 6.11 0.79
N PHE A 57 25.66 7.00 1.75
CA PHE A 57 25.08 6.94 3.09
C PHE A 57 23.63 7.45 3.10
N VAL A 58 23.29 8.40 2.23
CA VAL A 58 21.93 8.89 2.03
C VAL A 58 21.08 7.81 1.37
N GLU A 59 21.62 7.08 0.40
CA GLU A 59 20.91 5.98 -0.28
C GLU A 59 20.41 4.89 0.69
N ARG A 60 21.17 4.60 1.76
CA ARG A 60 20.80 3.61 2.78
C ARG A 60 19.60 4.04 3.64
N LEU A 61 19.31 5.34 3.70
CA LEU A 61 18.19 5.90 4.46
C LEU A 61 16.88 5.83 3.68
N ILE A 62 16.93 5.62 2.36
CA ILE A 62 15.74 5.51 1.53
C ILE A 62 15.08 4.14 1.79
N PRO A 63 13.84 4.09 2.32
CA PRO A 63 13.20 2.83 2.60
C PRO A 63 12.82 2.11 1.30
N PRO A 64 12.98 0.78 1.23
CA PRO A 64 12.56 0.02 0.06
C PRO A 64 11.03 0.01 -0.06
N SER A 65 10.52 0.21 -1.28
CA SER A 65 9.07 0.20 -1.54
C SER A 65 8.45 -1.20 -1.54
N ARG A 66 9.25 -2.22 -1.86
CA ARG A 66 8.82 -3.62 -1.98
C ARG A 66 9.44 -4.48 -0.88
N VAL A 67 8.64 -5.41 -0.35
CA VAL A 67 9.13 -6.41 0.62
C VAL A 67 10.12 -7.32 -0.09
N PRO A 68 11.34 -7.52 0.44
CA PRO A 68 12.33 -8.37 -0.19
C PRO A 68 11.89 -9.84 -0.18
N ALA A 69 12.43 -10.61 -1.12
CA ALA A 69 12.32 -12.06 -1.07
C ALA A 69 13.13 -12.60 0.12
N PRO A 70 12.67 -13.68 0.78
CA PRO A 70 13.40 -14.24 1.89
C PRO A 70 14.71 -14.87 1.40
N PRO A 71 15.78 -14.84 2.21
CA PRO A 71 17.05 -15.46 1.87
C PRO A 71 16.91 -16.98 1.73
N LYS A 72 17.68 -17.56 0.80
CA LYS A 72 17.72 -19.02 0.60
C LYS A 72 18.48 -19.65 1.77
N HIS A 73 17.86 -20.63 2.43
CA HIS A 73 18.43 -21.38 3.54
C HIS A 73 17.80 -22.78 3.54
N ALA A 74 18.58 -23.77 3.97
CA ALA A 74 18.11 -25.14 4.12
C ALA A 74 17.60 -25.33 5.56
N GLY A 75 16.32 -25.70 5.71
CA GLY A 75 15.70 -25.98 7.01
C GLY A 75 15.15 -24.73 7.73
N PRO A 76 14.68 -24.86 8.99
CA PRO A 76 14.13 -23.75 9.75
C PRO A 76 15.22 -22.75 10.15
N THR A 77 14.92 -21.46 9.99
CA THR A 77 15.75 -20.38 10.56
C THR A 77 15.74 -20.42 12.09
N PRO A 78 16.67 -19.73 12.79
CA PRO A 78 16.60 -19.55 14.24
C PRO A 78 15.28 -18.93 14.75
N SER A 79 14.56 -18.20 13.90
CA SER A 79 13.24 -17.63 14.21
C SER A 79 12.09 -18.66 14.10
N GLY A 80 12.37 -19.88 13.65
CA GLY A 80 11.38 -20.91 13.35
C GLY A 80 10.69 -20.75 12.00
N TRP A 81 11.05 -19.75 11.19
CA TRP A 81 10.53 -19.62 9.82
C TRP A 81 11.10 -20.71 8.91
N THR A 82 10.22 -21.34 8.13
CA THR A 82 10.55 -22.39 7.15
C THR A 82 9.99 -22.02 5.78
N PRO A 83 10.79 -22.14 4.70
CA PRO A 83 10.35 -21.83 3.36
C PRO A 83 9.29 -22.85 2.88
N PRO A 84 8.42 -22.48 1.92
CA PRO A 84 7.56 -23.45 1.26
C PRO A 84 8.40 -24.50 0.52
N ALA A 85 7.86 -25.70 0.34
CA ALA A 85 8.48 -26.73 -0.50
C ALA A 85 8.55 -26.25 -1.96
N ASP A 86 9.58 -26.70 -2.69
CA ASP A 86 9.82 -26.29 -4.08
C ASP A 86 8.68 -26.70 -5.02
N SER A 87 8.11 -27.89 -4.79
CA SER A 87 6.91 -28.35 -5.48
C SER A 87 5.68 -28.23 -4.60
N PRO A 88 4.53 -27.76 -5.14
CA PRO A 88 3.29 -27.78 -4.40
C PRO A 88 2.87 -29.24 -4.15
N PRO A 89 2.34 -29.56 -2.96
CA PRO A 89 1.84 -30.89 -2.68
C PRO A 89 0.62 -31.21 -3.57
N PRO A 90 0.38 -32.49 -3.90
CA PRO A 90 -0.76 -32.91 -4.71
C PRO A 90 -2.05 -32.93 -3.88
N LEU A 91 -2.42 -31.79 -3.30
CA LEU A 91 -3.62 -31.59 -2.50
C LEU A 91 -4.67 -30.81 -3.32
N PRO A 92 -5.98 -31.02 -3.06
CA PRO A 92 -7.04 -30.31 -3.77
C PRO A 92 -7.17 -28.84 -3.37
N TYR A 93 -6.40 -28.39 -2.36
CA TYR A 93 -6.32 -27.01 -1.90
C TYR A 93 -4.87 -26.60 -1.64
N MET A 94 -4.64 -25.28 -1.64
CA MET A 94 -3.35 -24.68 -1.33
C MET A 94 -3.54 -23.41 -0.52
N ILE A 95 -2.70 -23.21 0.51
CA ILE A 95 -2.71 -21.99 1.33
C ILE A 95 -1.50 -21.14 0.96
N ARG A 96 -1.74 -19.93 0.42
CA ARG A 96 -0.65 -19.04 0.02
C ARG A 96 -0.09 -18.24 1.19
N ARG A 97 1.22 -18.04 1.18
CA ARG A 97 1.91 -17.20 2.18
C ARG A 97 1.43 -15.74 2.13
N SER A 98 1.55 -15.06 3.26
CA SER A 98 1.28 -13.63 3.38
C SER A 98 2.30 -12.82 2.57
N ARG A 99 2.09 -11.50 2.45
CA ARG A 99 3.09 -10.59 1.82
C ARG A 99 4.44 -10.64 2.55
N MET A 100 4.42 -10.97 3.85
CA MET A 100 5.61 -11.10 4.71
C MET A 100 6.11 -12.55 4.78
N HIS A 101 5.75 -13.40 3.82
CA HIS A 101 6.20 -14.81 3.72
C HIS A 101 5.78 -15.74 4.88
N ASN A 102 4.82 -15.31 5.71
CA ASN A 102 4.31 -16.09 6.85
C ASN A 102 3.04 -16.87 6.49
N ILE A 103 2.72 -17.90 7.30
CA ILE A 103 1.47 -18.65 7.18
C ILE A 103 0.29 -17.73 7.60
N PRO A 104 -0.78 -17.62 6.79
CA PRO A 104 -1.88 -16.71 7.06
C PRO A 104 -2.92 -17.28 8.05
N VAL A 105 -2.45 -17.73 9.22
CA VAL A 105 -3.28 -18.25 10.32
C VAL A 105 -3.25 -17.26 11.47
N TYR A 106 -4.41 -16.81 11.92
CA TYR A 106 -4.54 -15.75 12.93
C TYR A 106 -5.57 -16.12 13.97
N SER A 107 -5.40 -15.63 15.20
CA SER A 107 -6.45 -15.65 16.21
C SER A 107 -7.32 -14.39 16.08
N ASP A 108 -8.62 -14.57 16.23
CA ASP A 108 -9.61 -13.52 16.32
C ASP A 108 -10.36 -13.65 17.64
N LEU A 109 -10.63 -12.53 18.30
CA LEU A 109 -11.32 -12.47 19.59
C LEU A 109 -12.58 -11.62 19.42
N THR A 110 -13.73 -12.28 19.41
CA THR A 110 -15.03 -11.64 19.29
C THR A 110 -15.72 -11.56 20.66
N HIS A 111 -16.42 -10.45 20.94
CA HIS A 111 -17.19 -10.23 22.19
C HIS A 111 -16.41 -10.47 23.50
N GLY A 112 -15.07 -10.34 23.47
CA GLY A 112 -14.19 -10.51 24.64
C GLY A 112 -13.95 -11.94 25.10
N SER A 113 -14.80 -12.90 24.70
CA SER A 113 -14.71 -14.30 25.16
C SER A 113 -14.52 -15.32 24.03
N ARG A 114 -15.08 -15.07 22.83
CA ARG A 114 -15.05 -16.03 21.73
C ARG A 114 -13.74 -15.94 20.97
N ARG A 115 -12.87 -16.93 21.14
CA ARG A 115 -11.64 -17.08 20.36
C ARG A 115 -11.91 -17.95 19.13
N THR A 116 -11.56 -17.44 17.96
CA THR A 116 -11.70 -18.14 16.68
C THR A 116 -10.36 -18.11 15.95
N THR A 117 -10.01 -19.18 15.23
CA THR A 117 -8.82 -19.21 14.37
C THR A 117 -9.24 -18.95 12.93
N LEU A 118 -8.64 -17.94 12.30
CA LEU A 118 -8.88 -17.55 10.93
C LEU A 118 -7.75 -18.04 10.03
N VAL A 119 -8.08 -18.91 9.08
CA VAL A 119 -7.19 -19.30 7.98
C VAL A 119 -7.56 -18.49 6.75
N ARG A 120 -6.62 -17.74 6.19
CA ARG A 120 -6.85 -16.88 5.00
C ARG A 120 -6.08 -17.39 3.78
N LYS A 121 -6.36 -16.81 2.61
CA LYS A 121 -5.65 -17.08 1.34
C LYS A 121 -5.66 -18.57 0.94
N VAL A 122 -6.80 -19.22 1.14
CA VAL A 122 -7.05 -20.58 0.65
C VAL A 122 -7.42 -20.50 -0.83
N GLU A 123 -6.77 -21.31 -1.65
CA GLU A 123 -7.08 -21.55 -3.06
C GLU A 123 -7.46 -23.03 -3.24
N GLY A 124 -8.35 -23.36 -4.18
CA GLY A 124 -8.82 -24.73 -4.41
C GLY A 124 -10.06 -25.11 -3.58
N ASP A 125 -10.20 -26.40 -3.25
CA ASP A 125 -11.37 -26.95 -2.55
C ASP A 125 -11.33 -26.68 -1.03
N ILE A 126 -12.14 -25.73 -0.57
CA ILE A 126 -12.23 -25.33 0.84
C ILE A 126 -12.87 -26.42 1.71
N TRP A 127 -13.76 -27.24 1.17
CA TRP A 127 -14.44 -28.29 1.93
C TRP A 127 -13.50 -29.45 2.24
N ALA A 128 -12.57 -29.75 1.33
CA ALA A 128 -11.49 -30.70 1.61
C ALA A 128 -10.58 -30.21 2.75
N LEU A 129 -10.22 -28.92 2.78
CA LEU A 129 -9.46 -28.33 3.89
C LEU A 129 -10.23 -28.41 5.22
N GLU A 130 -11.53 -28.11 5.21
CA GLU A 130 -12.37 -28.20 6.42
C GLU A 130 -12.39 -29.62 6.98
N LYS A 131 -12.57 -30.63 6.12
CA LYS A 131 -12.54 -32.05 6.53
C LYS A 131 -11.21 -32.40 7.18
N ASP A 132 -10.09 -32.05 6.54
CA ASP A 132 -8.76 -32.36 7.06
C ASP A 132 -8.48 -31.69 8.41
N VAL A 133 -8.93 -30.44 8.60
CA VAL A 133 -8.79 -29.73 9.88
C VAL A 133 -9.69 -30.33 10.96
N ASN A 134 -10.93 -30.68 10.63
CA ASN A 134 -11.86 -31.27 11.59
C ASN A 134 -11.40 -32.66 12.04
N LEU A 135 -10.82 -33.47 11.14
CA LEU A 135 -10.25 -34.78 11.49
C LEU A 135 -9.12 -34.67 12.52
N LEU A 136 -8.29 -33.63 12.44
CA LEU A 136 -7.18 -33.41 13.38
C LEU A 136 -7.64 -33.07 14.80
N ASN A 137 -8.84 -32.51 14.99
CA ASN A 137 -9.35 -32.17 16.32
C ASN A 137 -9.87 -33.37 17.13
N PHE A 138 -9.97 -34.55 16.50
CA PHE A 138 -10.44 -35.78 17.14
C PHE A 138 -9.32 -36.79 17.44
N LEU A 139 -8.05 -36.40 17.26
CA LEU A 139 -6.85 -37.14 17.68
C LEU A 139 -6.16 -36.38 18.81
#